data_AF-A0A3A6ETR5-F1
#
_entry.id   AF-A0A3A6ETR5-F1
#
_cell.length_a   1.000
_cell.length_b   1.000
_cell.length_c   1.000
_cell.angle_alpha   90.00
_cell.angle_beta   90.00
_cell.angle_gamma   90.00
#
_symmetry.space_group_name_H-M   'P 1'
#
loop_
_entity.id
_entity.type
_entity.pdbx_description
1 polymer ?
#
loop_
_entity_poly.entity_id
_entity_poly.type
_entity_poly.pdbx_seq_one_letter_code
_entity_poly.pdbx_strand_id
1 'polypeptide(L)'
;MAKVYTMGELERARKKAQIREWVQDKKDKATNWCYAYKNEILTYGPVVVSGIAAGAKMLSKHTAQAKEQDLKDLYVYSHRTGHYIKLRRKLKTSEWAEFDRRKRAGENEYDILADMKVLG
;
A
#
# COMPACT_ATOMS: atom_id res chain seq x y z
N MET A 1 20.10 46.26 -6.48
CA MET A 1 18.80 46.02 -5.83
C MET A 1 18.95 44.90 -4.82
N ALA A 2 19.00 45.19 -3.54
CA ALA A 2 19.06 44.17 -2.49
C ALA A 2 17.68 43.49 -2.41
N LYS A 3 17.64 42.18 -2.66
CA LYS A 3 16.41 41.40 -2.59
C LYS A 3 16.02 41.28 -1.12
N VAL A 4 15.03 42.06 -0.68
CA VAL A 4 14.50 42.00 0.69
C VAL A 4 13.76 40.67 0.82
N TYR A 5 14.45 39.66 1.34
CA TYR A 5 13.82 38.37 1.63
C TYR A 5 12.91 38.52 2.84
N THR A 6 11.69 38.03 2.74
CA THR A 6 10.79 37.97 3.90
C THR A 6 11.34 36.98 4.93
N MET A 7 11.15 37.24 6.23
CA MET A 7 11.70 36.37 7.31
C MET A 7 11.33 34.89 7.13
N GLY A 8 10.13 34.61 6.60
CA GLY A 8 9.68 33.25 6.29
C GLY A 8 10.40 32.57 5.12
N GLU A 9 10.93 33.33 4.15
CA GLU A 9 11.73 32.77 3.05
C GLU A 9 13.16 32.43 3.51
N LEU A 10 13.73 33.26 4.39
CA LEU A 10 15.03 32.99 5.02
C LEU A 10 14.98 31.75 5.92
N GLU A 11 13.92 31.58 6.71
CA GLU A 11 13.73 30.38 7.53
C GLU A 11 13.56 29.10 6.69
N ARG A 12 12.80 29.17 5.60
CA ARG A 12 12.66 28.02 4.68
C ARG A 12 13.98 27.68 3.99
N ALA A 13 14.75 28.69 3.58
CA ALA A 13 16.07 28.49 3.00
C ALA A 13 17.04 27.86 4.01
N ARG A 14 17.03 28.32 5.27
CA ARG A 14 17.84 27.76 6.37
C ARG A 14 17.45 26.32 6.69
N LYS A 15 16.16 26.01 6.80
CA LYS A 15 15.68 24.64 7.01
C LYS A 15 16.07 23.71 5.86
N LYS A 16 15.96 24.17 4.60
CA LYS A 16 16.41 23.41 3.43
C LYS A 16 17.93 23.16 3.45
N ALA A 17 18.72 24.17 3.81
CA ALA A 17 20.16 24.04 3.96
C ALA A 17 20.53 23.04 5.06
N GLN A 18 19.88 23.12 6.22
CA GLN A 18 20.09 22.21 7.35
C GLN A 18 19.71 20.76 7.00
N ILE A 19 18.61 20.54 6.28
CA ILE A 19 18.24 19.20 5.79
C ILE A 19 19.29 18.71 4.79
N ARG A 20 19.78 19.59 3.90
CA ARG A 20 20.79 19.23 2.90
C ARG A 20 22.12 18.85 3.54
N GLU A 21 22.57 19.60 4.54
CA GLU A 21 23.76 19.30 5.34
C GLU A 21 23.58 18.00 6.13
N TRP A 22 22.42 17.79 6.75
CA TRP A 22 22.12 16.55 7.46
C TRP A 22 22.13 15.34 6.51
N VAL A 23 21.55 15.46 5.31
CA VAL A 23 21.60 14.39 4.30
C VAL A 23 23.03 14.15 3.81
N GLN A 24 23.82 15.20 3.61
CA GLN A 24 25.23 15.08 3.23
C GLN A 24 26.04 14.40 4.33
N ASP A 25 25.91 14.82 5.58
CA ASP A 25 26.57 14.20 6.74
C ASP A 25 26.22 12.70 6.87
N LYS A 26 24.95 12.33 6.65
CA LYS A 26 24.53 10.93 6.64
C LYS A 26 25.12 10.14 5.49
N LYS A 27 25.20 10.73 4.28
CA LYS A 27 25.85 10.10 3.12
C LYS A 27 27.33 9.91 3.35
N ASP A 28 28.03 10.91 3.87
CA ASP A 28 29.46 10.86 4.11
C ASP A 28 29.80 9.84 5.20
N LYS A 29 29.02 9.80 6.29
CA LYS A 29 29.14 8.76 7.32
C LYS A 29 28.90 7.35 6.79
N ALA A 30 27.86 7.16 5.98
CA ALA A 30 27.58 5.87 5.38
C ALA A 30 28.68 5.44 4.41
N THR A 31 29.19 6.38 3.61
CA THR A 31 30.28 6.14 2.66
C THR A 31 31.57 5.76 3.39
N ASN A 32 31.93 6.51 4.43
CA ASN A 32 33.13 6.24 5.23
C ASN A 32 33.03 4.91 5.98
N TRP A 33 31.85 4.56 6.49
CA TRP A 33 31.59 3.24 7.09
C TRP A 33 31.73 2.11 6.06
N CYS A 34 31.17 2.26 4.86
CA CYS A 34 31.32 1.28 3.79
C CYS A 34 32.78 1.07 3.36
N TYR A 35 33.58 2.13 3.34
CA TYR A 35 35.02 2.02 3.04
C TYR A 35 35.81 1.40 4.19
N ALA A 36 35.49 1.72 5.45
CA ALA A 36 36.16 1.17 6.62
C ALA A 36 35.88 -0.32 6.82
N TYR A 37 34.66 -0.78 6.51
CA TYR A 37 34.20 -2.16 6.71
C TYR A 37 34.09 -2.94 5.39
N LYS A 38 34.88 -2.57 4.38
CA LYS A 38 34.80 -3.11 3.01
C LYS A 38 34.93 -4.63 2.93
N ASN A 39 35.78 -5.22 3.78
CA ASN A 39 35.96 -6.67 3.85
C ASN A 39 34.78 -7.38 4.52
N GLU A 40 34.23 -6.82 5.60
CA GLU A 40 33.04 -7.38 6.27
C GLU A 40 31.79 -7.27 5.38
N ILE A 41 31.64 -6.18 4.63
CA ILE A 41 30.54 -6.02 3.66
C ILE A 41 30.66 -7.02 2.51
N LEU A 42 31.87 -7.36 2.06
CA LEU A 42 32.03 -8.36 1.01
C LEU A 42 31.63 -9.76 1.51
N THR A 43 31.94 -10.08 2.77
CA THR A 43 31.63 -11.38 3.39
C THR A 43 30.15 -11.50 3.79
N TYR A 44 29.56 -10.46 4.40
CA TYR A 44 28.17 -10.48 4.88
C TYR A 44 27.17 -9.86 3.91
N GLY A 45 27.63 -9.16 2.88
CA GLY A 45 26.80 -8.48 1.88
C GLY A 45 25.76 -9.39 1.24
N PRO A 46 26.10 -10.63 0.82
CA PRO A 46 25.11 -11.56 0.28
C PRO A 46 23.98 -11.89 1.27
N VAL A 47 24.29 -12.00 2.57
CA VAL A 47 23.31 -12.32 3.63
C VAL A 47 22.38 -11.13 3.89
N VAL A 48 22.93 -9.91 3.94
CA VAL A 48 22.13 -8.70 4.15
C VAL A 48 21.23 -8.42 2.95
N VAL A 49 21.75 -8.53 1.72
CA VAL A 49 20.97 -8.32 0.49
C VAL A 49 19.85 -9.36 0.36
N SER A 50 20.14 -10.63 0.66
CA SER A 50 19.12 -11.69 0.65
C SER A 50 18.05 -11.47 1.73
N GLY A 51 18.43 -11.02 2.93
CA GLY A 51 17.49 -10.64 3.99
C GLY A 51 16.55 -9.50 3.58
N ILE A 52 17.08 -8.43 2.97
CA ILE A 52 16.29 -7.30 2.48
C ILE A 52 15.32 -7.74 1.38
N ALA A 53 15.80 -8.53 0.41
CA ALA A 53 14.97 -9.02 -0.68
C ALA A 53 13.84 -9.94 -0.19
N ALA A 54 14.13 -10.82 0.77
CA ALA A 54 13.12 -11.68 1.39
C ALA A 54 12.06 -10.86 2.15
N GLY A 55 12.49 -9.86 2.93
CA GLY A 55 11.59 -8.94 3.64
C GLY A 55 10.67 -8.17 2.69
N ALA A 56 11.24 -7.58 1.62
CA ALA A 56 10.47 -6.87 0.60
C ALA A 56 9.45 -7.80 -0.11
N LYS A 57 9.84 -9.03 -0.43
CA LYS A 57 8.95 -10.02 -1.06
C LYS A 57 7.84 -10.48 -0.12
N MET A 58 8.10 -10.58 1.17
CA MET A 58 7.09 -10.95 2.17
C MET A 58 6.06 -9.83 2.36
N LEU A 59 6.52 -8.57 2.41
CA LEU A 59 5.64 -7.40 2.46
C LEU A 59 4.79 -7.26 1.19
N SER A 60 5.36 -7.49 0.01
CA SER A 60 4.61 -7.45 -1.24
C SER A 60 3.56 -8.56 -1.33
N LYS A 61 3.90 -9.78 -0.87
CA LYS A 61 2.91 -10.87 -0.75
C LYS A 61 1.79 -10.54 0.23
N HIS A 62 2.11 -10.00 1.41
CA HIS A 62 1.11 -9.67 2.41
C HIS A 62 0.13 -8.58 1.90
N THR A 63 0.66 -7.56 1.24
CA THR A 63 -0.18 -6.50 0.63
C THR A 63 -1.00 -7.00 -0.56
N ALA A 64 -0.45 -7.88 -1.39
CA ALA A 64 -1.21 -8.53 -2.46
C ALA A 64 -2.33 -9.43 -1.91
N GLN A 65 -2.03 -10.21 -0.86
CA GLN A 65 -2.99 -11.09 -0.21
C GLN A 65 -4.11 -10.30 0.48
N ALA A 66 -3.79 -9.15 1.10
CA ALA A 66 -4.80 -8.25 1.66
C ALA A 66 -5.73 -7.70 0.56
N LYS A 67 -5.18 -7.30 -0.60
CA LYS A 67 -5.99 -6.86 -1.74
C LYS A 67 -6.87 -7.97 -2.30
N GLU A 68 -6.37 -9.20 -2.37
CA GLU A 68 -7.17 -10.35 -2.79
C GLU A 68 -8.28 -10.70 -1.80
N GLN A 69 -8.01 -10.60 -0.49
CA GLN A 69 -9.02 -10.80 0.54
C GLN A 69 -10.10 -9.73 0.47
N ASP A 70 -9.72 -8.45 0.30
CA ASP A 70 -10.67 -7.36 0.10
C ASP A 70 -11.51 -7.59 -1.17
N LEU A 71 -10.90 -8.06 -2.26
CA LEU A 71 -11.62 -8.38 -3.48
C LEU A 71 -12.65 -9.50 -3.25
N LYS A 72 -12.28 -10.56 -2.54
CA LYS A 72 -13.16 -11.71 -2.25
C LYS A 72 -14.28 -11.36 -1.27
N ASP A 73 -13.98 -10.52 -0.29
CA ASP A 73 -14.90 -10.23 0.81
C ASP A 73 -15.84 -9.06 0.51
N LEU A 74 -15.38 -8.08 -0.29
CA LEU A 74 -16.11 -6.84 -0.56
C LEU A 74 -16.55 -6.67 -2.01
N TYR A 75 -16.28 -7.62 -2.92
CA TYR A 75 -16.74 -7.50 -4.30
C TYR A 75 -17.49 -8.74 -4.77
N VAL A 76 -18.62 -8.51 -5.44
CA VAL A 76 -19.43 -9.55 -6.08
C VAL A 76 -19.47 -9.29 -7.58
N TYR A 77 -19.16 -10.32 -8.36
CA TYR A 77 -19.19 -10.22 -9.82
C TYR A 77 -20.62 -10.40 -10.37
N SER A 78 -21.16 -9.38 -11.06
CA SER A 78 -22.42 -9.50 -11.78
C SER A 78 -22.19 -9.92 -13.22
N HIS A 79 -22.82 -11.02 -13.63
CA HIS A 79 -22.64 -11.57 -14.97
C HIS A 79 -23.43 -10.79 -16.03
N ARG A 80 -24.48 -10.06 -15.61
CA ARG A 80 -25.31 -9.23 -16.51
C ARG A 80 -24.62 -7.93 -16.90
N THR A 81 -23.96 -7.27 -15.94
CA THR A 81 -23.30 -5.97 -16.19
C THR A 81 -21.83 -6.10 -16.54
N GLY A 82 -21.20 -7.25 -16.28
CA GLY A 82 -19.76 -7.46 -16.50
C GLY A 82 -18.88 -6.66 -15.52
N HIS A 83 -19.47 -6.12 -14.46
CA HIS A 83 -18.78 -5.29 -13.48
C HIS A 83 -18.80 -5.92 -12.09
N TYR A 84 -17.76 -5.59 -11.30
CA TYR A 84 -17.72 -5.93 -9.88
C TYR A 84 -18.52 -4.91 -9.08
N ILE A 85 -19.48 -5.41 -8.31
CA ILE A 85 -20.29 -4.63 -7.39
C ILE A 85 -19.53 -4.56 -6.07
N LYS A 86 -19.23 -3.34 -5.61
CA LYS A 86 -18.60 -3.13 -4.31
C LYS A 86 -19.65 -3.24 -3.20
N LEU A 87 -19.32 -4.03 -2.19
CA LEU A 87 -20.08 -4.19 -0.97
C LEU A 87 -19.51 -3.29 0.13
N ARG A 88 -20.39 -2.78 0.99
CA ARG A 88 -20.02 -2.02 2.19
C ARG A 88 -19.39 -2.89 3.27
N ARG A 89 -19.78 -4.17 3.32
CA ARG A 89 -19.31 -5.17 4.28
C ARG A 89 -19.35 -6.56 3.66
N LYS A 90 -18.60 -7.48 4.25
CA LYS A 90 -18.68 -8.90 3.91
C LYS A 90 -20.08 -9.46 4.13
N LEU A 91 -20.57 -10.21 3.14
CA LEU A 91 -21.81 -10.97 3.21
C LEU A 91 -21.66 -12.12 4.23
N LYS A 92 -22.65 -12.26 5.11
CA LYS A 92 -22.74 -13.39 6.04
C LYS A 92 -23.12 -14.66 5.28
N THR A 93 -22.81 -15.83 5.85
CA THR A 93 -23.14 -17.14 5.24
C THR A 93 -24.63 -17.29 4.94
N SER A 94 -25.51 -16.76 5.79
CA SER A 94 -26.97 -16.76 5.56
C SER A 94 -27.39 -15.87 4.40
N GLU A 95 -26.76 -14.69 4.27
CA GLU A 95 -27.03 -13.73 3.19
C GLU A 95 -26.54 -14.26 1.84
N TRP A 96 -25.44 -15.03 1.82
CA TRP A 96 -25.00 -15.77 0.64
C TRP A 96 -26.03 -16.81 0.18
N ALA A 97 -26.59 -17.58 1.11
CA ALA A 97 -27.60 -18.59 0.78
C ALA A 97 -28.89 -17.95 0.23
N GLU A 98 -29.24 -16.77 0.72
CA GLU A 98 -30.36 -15.98 0.21
C GLU A 98 -30.06 -15.38 -1.17
N PHE A 99 -28.87 -14.78 -1.34
CA PHE A 99 -28.40 -14.26 -2.62
C PHE A 99 -28.43 -15.34 -3.72
N ASP A 100 -27.90 -16.53 -3.45
CA ASP A 100 -27.89 -17.64 -4.41
C ASP A 100 -29.31 -18.14 -4.72
N ARG A 101 -30.20 -18.19 -3.73
CA ARG A 101 -31.60 -18.59 -3.92
C ARG A 101 -32.32 -17.62 -4.86
N ARG A 102 -32.19 -16.31 -4.61
CA ARG A 102 -32.84 -15.25 -5.41
C ARG A 102 -32.19 -15.11 -6.79
N LYS A 103 -30.86 -15.28 -6.90
CA LYS A 103 -30.16 -15.33 -8.18
C LYS A 103 -30.65 -16.49 -9.06
N ARG A 104 -30.90 -17.67 -8.47
CA ARG A 104 -31.52 -18.81 -9.18
C ARG A 104 -32.96 -18.55 -9.59
N ALA A 105 -33.68 -17.72 -8.84
CA ALA A 105 -35.02 -17.26 -9.20
C ALA A 105 -35.01 -16.23 -10.35
N GLY A 106 -33.84 -15.75 -10.78
CA GLY A 106 -33.67 -14.84 -11.91
C GLY A 106 -33.72 -13.35 -11.55
N GLU A 107 -33.80 -13.02 -10.27
CA GLU A 107 -33.73 -11.65 -9.77
C GLU A 107 -32.36 -11.01 -10.07
N ASN A 108 -32.34 -9.68 -10.21
CA ASN A 108 -31.13 -8.92 -10.51
C ASN A 108 -30.20 -8.88 -9.30
N GLU A 109 -28.90 -9.15 -9.49
CA GLU A 109 -27.93 -9.16 -8.40
C GLU A 109 -27.85 -7.81 -7.67
N TYR A 110 -28.05 -6.69 -8.39
CA TYR A 110 -28.08 -5.36 -7.77
C TYR A 110 -29.26 -5.16 -6.84
N ASP A 111 -30.46 -5.56 -7.27
CA ASP A 111 -31.69 -5.37 -6.50
C ASP A 111 -31.65 -6.25 -5.23
N ILE A 112 -31.12 -7.47 -5.35
CA ILE A 112 -30.92 -8.37 -4.21
C ILE A 112 -29.93 -7.76 -3.19
N LEU A 113 -28.79 -7.25 -3.65
CA LEU A 113 -27.78 -6.64 -2.78
C LEU A 113 -28.27 -5.31 -2.17
N ALA A 114 -29.13 -4.57 -2.88
CA ALA A 114 -29.78 -3.36 -2.40
C ALA A 114 -30.79 -3.67 -1.29
N ASP A 115 -31.63 -4.70 -1.47
CA ASP A 115 -32.61 -5.17 -0.49
C ASP A 115 -31.93 -5.61 0.82
N MET A 116 -30.81 -6.34 0.70
CA MET A 116 -29.98 -6.73 1.84
C MET A 116 -29.19 -5.56 2.48
N LYS A 117 -29.26 -4.35 1.93
CA LYS A 117 -28.55 -3.13 2.39
C LYS A 117 -27.04 -3.34 2.53
N VAL A 118 -26.44 -4.11 1.62
CA VAL A 118 -24.99 -4.40 1.62
C VAL A 118 -24.22 -3.66 0.54
N LEU A 119 -24.89 -2.92 -0.34
CA LEU A 119 -24.24 -2.03 -1.31
C LEU A 119 -23.47 -0.90 -0.59
N GLY A 120 -22.25 -0.65 -1.08
CA GLY A 120 -21.34 0.37 -0.56
C GLY A 120 -21.20 1.58 -1.46
#